data_AF-A0A412CIP8-F1
#
_entry.id   AF-A0A412CIP8-F1
#
_cell.length_a   1.000
_cell.length_b   1.000
_cell.length_c   1.000
_cell.angle_alpha   90.00
_cell.angle_beta   90.00
_cell.angle_gamma   90.00
#
_symmetry.space_group_name_H-M   'P 1'
#
loop_
_entity.id
_entity.type
_entity.pdbx_description
1 polymer ?
#
loop_
_entity_poly.entity_id
_entity_poly.type
_entity_poly.pdbx_seq_one_letter_code
_entity_poly.pdbx_strand_id
1 'polypeptide(L)' 'SRDVKFVITEDDLKFYNPELDYVYEPGEFDVMVGTNSRDVQIKHFKAD' A
#
# COMPACT_ATOMS: atom_id res chain seq x y z
N SER A 1 13.55 6.94 -21.05
CA SER A 1 13.10 6.50 -19.72
C SER A 1 12.54 7.70 -18.98
N ARG A 2 11.67 7.48 -17.98
CA ARG A 2 11.16 8.54 -17.11
C ARG A 2 10.95 7.98 -15.71
N ASP A 3 11.33 8.74 -14.70
CA ASP A 3 11.04 8.40 -13.32
C ASP A 3 9.61 8.79 -12.97
N VAL A 4 8.89 7.86 -12.36
CA VAL A 4 7.54 8.07 -11.84
C VAL A 4 7.59 7.87 -10.33
N LYS A 5 7.07 8.85 -9.58
CA LYS A 5 7.09 8.84 -8.11
C LYS A 5 5.66 8.75 -7.60
N PHE A 6 5.42 7.81 -6.70
CA PHE A 6 4.19 7.68 -5.93
C PHE A 6 4.52 7.99 -4.47
N VAL A 7 3.62 8.67 -3.79
CA VAL A 7 3.69 8.95 -2.36
C VAL A 7 2.59 8.15 -1.70
N ILE A 8 2.94 7.36 -0.68
CA ILE A 8 2.00 6.59 0.14
C ILE A 8 2.05 7.20 1.53
N THR A 9 0.88 7.46 2.10
CA THR A 9 0.67 8.02 3.44
C THR A 9 -0.09 7.02 4.31
N GLU A 10 -0.11 7.21 5.62
CA GLU A 10 -0.90 6.37 6.53
C GLU A 10 -2.40 6.36 6.16
N ASP A 11 -2.93 7.46 5.65
CA ASP A 11 -4.33 7.55 5.22
C ASP A 11 -4.63 6.59 4.05
N ASP A 12 -3.66 6.34 3.16
CA ASP A 12 -3.80 5.39 2.05
C ASP A 12 -3.81 3.93 2.53
N LEU A 13 -3.32 3.69 3.75
CA LEU A 13 -3.22 2.36 4.37
C LEU A 13 -4.39 2.05 5.31
N LYS A 14 -5.32 2.99 5.49
CA LYS A 14 -6.50 2.79 6.35
C LYS A 14 -7.53 1.86 5.70
N PHE A 15 -8.19 1.08 6.54
CA PHE A 15 -9.28 0.20 6.14
C PHE A 15 -10.40 0.20 7.19
N TYR A 16 -11.57 -0.32 6.82
CA TYR A 16 -12.66 -0.54 7.77
C TYR A 16 -12.43 -1.86 8.50
N ASN A 17 -12.24 -1.79 9.82
CA ASN A 17 -12.14 -2.97 10.67
C ASN A 17 -13.54 -3.64 10.83
N PRO A 18 -13.64 -4.79 11.53
CA PRO A 18 -14.93 -5.47 11.76
C PRO A 18 -15.99 -4.64 12.51
N GLU A 19 -15.57 -3.60 13.24
CA GLU A 19 -16.43 -2.69 13.98
C GLU A 19 -16.89 -1.48 13.13
N LEU A 20 -16.48 -1.43 11.86
CA LEU A 20 -16.70 -0.35 10.89
C LEU A 20 -15.93 0.94 11.19
N ASP A 21 -14.86 0.86 11.97
CA ASP A 21 -13.95 1.98 12.18
C ASP A 21 -12.92 2.06 11.05
N TYR A 22 -12.71 3.27 10.53
CA TYR A 22 -11.70 3.54 9.49
C TYR A 22 -10.34 3.82 10.14
N VAL A 23 -9.54 2.77 10.29
CA VAL A 23 -8.31 2.77 11.09
C VAL A 23 -7.09 2.35 10.28
N TYR A 24 -5.91 2.79 10.74
CA TYR A 24 -4.61 2.33 10.26
C TYR A 24 -4.03 1.38 11.31
N GLU A 25 -3.47 0.27 10.88
CA GLU A 25 -2.80 -0.70 11.74
C GLU A 25 -1.34 -0.87 11.27
N PRO A 26 -0.34 -0.67 12.16
CA PRO A 26 1.06 -0.92 11.85
C PRO A 26 1.30 -2.37 11.43
N GLY A 27 2.17 -2.59 10.46
CA GLY A 27 2.38 -3.92 9.91
C GLY A 27 3.27 -3.98 8.68
N GLU A 28 3.31 -5.16 8.06
CA GLU A 28 3.99 -5.38 6.80
C GLU A 28 3.02 -5.17 5.64
N PHE A 29 3.45 -4.43 4.63
CA PHE A 29 2.67 -4.11 3.45
C PHE A 29 3.43 -4.43 2.16
N ASP A 30 2.68 -4.86 1.15
CA ASP A 30 3.16 -5.14 -0.19
C ASP A 30 2.86 -3.96 -1.12
N VAL A 31 3.92 -3.36 -1.69
CA VAL A 31 3.79 -2.40 -2.80
C VAL A 31 3.93 -3.15 -4.11
N MET A 32 2.90 -3.05 -4.95
CA MET A 32 2.82 -3.72 -6.23
C MET A 32 2.83 -2.70 -7.37
N VAL A 33 3.79 -2.82 -8.30
CA VAL A 33 3.90 -1.92 -9.46
C VAL A 33 4.03 -2.75 -10.74
N GLY A 34 3.16 -2.48 -11.71
CA GLY A 34 3.08 -3.22 -12.97
C GLY A 34 2.34 -2.45 -14.05
N THR A 35 2.35 -2.95 -15.28
CA THR A 35 1.58 -2.35 -16.39
C THR A 35 0.09 -2.71 -16.33
N ASN A 36 -0.26 -3.72 -15.54
CA ASN A 36 -1.62 -4.13 -15.23
C ASN A 36 -1.63 -4.83 -13.84
N SER A 37 -2.81 -5.19 -13.34
CA SER A 37 -2.97 -5.80 -12.01
C SER A 37 -2.53 -7.26 -11.89
N ARG A 38 -2.29 -7.95 -13.02
CA ARG A 38 -1.78 -9.33 -13.06
C ARG A 38 -0.25 -9.37 -13.07
N ASP A 39 0.39 -8.49 -13.83
CA ASP A 39 1.82 -8.51 -14.09
C ASP A 39 2.54 -7.41 -13.28
N VAL A 40 2.83 -7.71 -12.01
CA VAL A 40 3.39 -6.75 -11.04
C VAL A 40 4.74 -7.21 -10.48
N GLN A 41 5.58 -6.25 -10.12
CA GLN A 41 6.70 -6.45 -9.20
C GLN A 41 6.22 -6.15 -7.78
N ILE A 42 6.66 -6.94 -6.80
CA ILE A 42 6.28 -6.80 -5.39
C ILE A 42 7.51 -6.37 -4.60
N LYS A 43 7.30 -5.42 -3.67
CA LYS A 43 8.26 -5.10 -2.61
C LYS A 43 7.53 -5.02 -1.28
N HIS A 44 8.21 -5.43 -0.22
CA HIS A 44 7.71 -5.40 1.15
C HIS A 44 8.30 -4.20 1.89
N PHE A 45 7.50 -3.55 2.72
CA PHE A 45 7.98 -2.60 3.71
C PHE A 45 7.20 -2.76 5.02
N LYS A 46 7.83 -2.37 6.11
CA LYS A 46 7.17 -2.29 7.42
C LYS A 46 6.77 -0.84 7.68
N ALA A 47 5.51 -0.65 8.04
CA ALA A 47 4.97 0.61 8.49
C ALA A 47 4.78 0.53 10.01
N ASP A 48 5.45 1.41 10.74
CA ASP A 48 5.42 1.49 12.22
C ASP A 48 4.40 2.52 12.71
#